data_AF-A0A931ULR2-F1
#
_entry.id   AF-A0A931ULR2-F1
#
_cell.length_a   1.000
_cell.length_b   1.000
_cell.length_c   1.000
_cell.angle_alpha   90.00
_cell.angle_beta   90.00
_cell.angle_gamma   90.00
#
_symmetry.space_group_name_H-M   'P 1'
#
loop_
_entity.id
_entity.type
_entity.pdbx_description
1 polymer ?
#
loop_
_entity_poly.entity_id
_entity_poly.type
_entity_poly.pdbx_seq_one_letter_code
_entity_poly.pdbx_strand_id
1 'polypeptide(L)'
;MTASWPAHALAELSGLPTHPLQALDGLRIGDHIVSVVGVRPLRRRIGWSGFTLALRWADHGGLTPVFEGIFSEGGRRVGSWMDLSYLHPSVDGSWQRPLFQALGGLVTSHLMVAYEGWGIEGAPHRETEEALRLGVPPAATPLGMLLYWAGCRGGWRDWYIAEGGAEGPRKLQAEKPLDEPTAQRFNAELVLELHQFLARVPGWSATGVEAACRARARALLAELGPGESAALRSLAGPGGDRP
;
A
#
# COMPACT_ATOMS: atom_id res chain seq x y z
N MET A 1 13.14 5.44 23.37
CA MET A 1 14.30 4.54 23.33
C MET A 1 14.77 4.47 21.89
N THR A 2 15.88 5.13 21.56
CA THR A 2 16.49 5.10 20.23
C THR A 2 17.18 3.74 20.05
N ALA A 3 16.62 2.86 19.22
CA ALA A 3 17.34 1.67 18.81
C ALA A 3 18.57 2.12 18.00
N SER A 4 19.75 2.05 18.60
CA SER A 4 21.01 2.23 17.90
C SER A 4 21.19 1.05 16.95
N TRP A 5 20.97 1.27 15.67
CA TRP A 5 21.31 0.28 14.65
C TRP A 5 22.82 0.14 14.56
N PRO A 6 23.34 -1.09 14.52
CA PRO A 6 24.78 -1.28 14.51
C PRO A 6 25.36 -0.85 13.15
N ALA A 7 26.46 -0.09 13.20
CA ALA A 7 27.11 0.57 12.06
C ALA A 7 27.51 -0.37 10.90
N HIS A 8 27.46 -1.69 11.09
CA HIS A 8 27.73 -2.68 10.04
C HIS A 8 26.63 -2.77 8.97
N ALA A 9 25.39 -2.36 9.25
CA ALA A 9 24.31 -2.40 8.26
C ALA A 9 24.56 -1.44 7.08
N LEU A 10 25.25 -0.32 7.32
CA LEU A 10 25.60 0.67 6.30
C LEU A 10 26.75 0.22 5.38
N ALA A 11 27.54 -0.78 5.80
CA ALA A 11 28.76 -1.20 5.10
C ALA A 11 28.50 -2.19 3.94
N GLU A 12 27.32 -2.80 3.83
CA GLU A 12 27.03 -3.84 2.82
C GLU A 12 26.54 -3.30 1.46
N LEU A 13 26.36 -1.99 1.30
CA LEU A 13 25.79 -1.39 0.08
C LEU A 13 26.82 -1.02 -1.01
N SER A 14 28.11 -1.08 -0.71
CA SER A 14 29.18 -0.54 -1.58
C SER A 14 29.72 -1.49 -2.67
N GLY A 15 29.09 -2.64 -2.89
CA GLY A 15 29.58 -3.64 -3.85
C GLY A 15 28.55 -4.49 -4.58
N LEU A 16 27.25 -4.16 -4.50
CA LEU A 16 26.21 -4.91 -5.21
C LEU A 16 25.95 -4.28 -6.59
N PRO A 17 25.68 -5.09 -7.64
CA PRO A 17 25.11 -4.55 -8.89
C PRO A 17 23.87 -3.72 -8.54
N THR A 18 23.60 -2.67 -9.33
CA THR A 18 22.56 -1.67 -9.08
C THR A 18 21.21 -2.34 -8.79
N HIS A 19 20.89 -2.54 -7.51
CA HIS A 19 19.65 -3.18 -7.08
C HIS A 19 18.50 -2.17 -7.25
N PRO A 20 17.30 -2.54 -7.74
CA PRO A 20 16.23 -1.56 -8.02
C PRO A 20 15.88 -0.65 -6.84
N LEU A 21 15.93 -1.18 -5.61
CA LEU A 21 15.72 -0.40 -4.38
C LEU A 21 16.70 0.76 -4.20
N GLN A 22 17.92 0.71 -4.76
CA GLN A 22 18.89 1.81 -4.68
C GLN A 22 18.38 3.09 -5.36
N ALA A 23 17.42 2.99 -6.28
CA ALA A 23 16.77 4.16 -6.87
C ALA A 23 15.96 4.99 -5.86
N LEU A 24 15.65 4.44 -4.68
CA LEU A 24 15.00 5.16 -3.58
C LEU A 24 15.99 5.91 -2.70
N ASP A 25 17.27 5.51 -2.67
CA ASP A 25 18.25 6.10 -1.77
C ASP A 25 18.56 7.54 -2.20
N GLY A 26 18.45 8.47 -1.25
CA GLY A 26 18.62 9.91 -1.52
C GLY A 26 17.38 10.60 -2.10
N LEU A 27 16.27 9.89 -2.35
CA LEU A 27 15.03 10.51 -2.81
C LEU A 27 14.52 11.52 -1.77
N ARG A 28 14.32 12.77 -2.18
CA ARG A 28 13.81 13.83 -1.30
C ARG A 28 12.28 13.90 -1.38
N ILE A 29 11.63 13.83 -0.22
CA ILE A 29 10.18 13.92 -0.05
C ILE A 29 9.89 14.96 1.04
N GLY A 30 9.55 16.18 0.63
CA GLY A 30 9.42 17.32 1.55
C GLY A 30 10.72 17.57 2.32
N ASP A 31 10.63 17.51 3.65
CA ASP A 31 11.76 17.67 4.57
C ASP A 31 12.45 16.35 4.93
N HIS A 32 12.09 15.27 4.26
CA HIS A 32 12.67 13.94 4.46
C HIS A 32 13.54 13.52 3.27
N ILE A 33 14.58 12.76 3.58
CA ILE A 33 15.39 12.02 2.61
C ILE A 33 15.17 10.53 2.86
N VAL A 34 14.78 9.79 1.83
CA VAL A 34 14.65 8.34 1.89
C VAL A 34 16.06 7.74 1.92
N SER A 35 16.27 6.80 2.83
CA SER A 35 17.51 6.04 2.96
C SER A 35 17.23 4.55 2.89
N VAL A 36 17.93 3.86 2.01
CA VAL A 36 17.95 2.40 1.95
C VAL A 36 18.99 1.91 2.94
N VAL A 37 18.56 1.44 4.11
CA VAL A 37 19.46 1.14 5.24
C VAL A 37 20.09 -0.24 5.11
N GLY A 38 19.42 -1.15 4.42
CA GLY A 38 19.95 -2.48 4.16
C GLY A 38 19.19 -3.18 3.04
N VAL A 39 19.93 -3.94 2.24
CA VAL A 39 19.40 -4.88 1.25
C VAL A 39 20.14 -6.19 1.41
N ARG A 40 19.42 -7.27 1.71
CA ARG A 40 20.00 -8.59 1.88
C ARG A 40 19.30 -9.62 0.99
N PRO A 41 20.03 -10.51 0.30
CA PRO A 41 19.39 -11.57 -0.46
C PRO A 41 18.70 -12.56 0.48
N LEU A 42 17.40 -12.79 0.28
CA LEU A 42 16.63 -13.81 1.03
C LEU A 42 16.57 -15.13 0.26
N ARG A 43 16.34 -15.06 -1.06
CA ARG A 43 16.28 -16.23 -1.95
C ARG A 43 16.96 -15.91 -3.28
N ARG A 44 18.28 -16.05 -3.32
CA ARG A 44 19.14 -15.68 -4.47
C ARG A 44 18.68 -16.27 -5.81
N ARG A 45 18.18 -17.51 -5.83
CA ARG A 45 17.78 -18.18 -7.08
C ARG A 45 16.50 -17.64 -7.71
N ILE A 46 15.68 -16.94 -6.94
CA ILE A 46 14.36 -16.41 -7.38
C ILE A 46 14.28 -14.88 -7.24
N GLY A 47 15.41 -14.22 -7.01
CA GLY A 47 15.50 -12.76 -7.01
C GLY A 47 14.77 -12.07 -5.86
N TRP A 48 14.71 -12.68 -4.67
CA TRP A 48 14.10 -12.05 -3.50
C TRP A 48 15.14 -11.40 -2.60
N SER A 49 14.89 -10.15 -2.26
CA SER A 49 15.72 -9.33 -1.38
C SER A 49 14.89 -8.80 -0.22
N GLY A 50 15.39 -8.98 0.99
CA GLY A 50 14.86 -8.31 2.17
C GLY A 50 15.45 -6.91 2.25
N PHE A 51 14.67 -5.94 2.68
CA PHE A 51 15.13 -4.55 2.75
C PHE A 51 14.56 -3.79 3.94
N THR A 52 15.24 -2.71 4.29
CA THR A 52 14.80 -1.73 5.29
C THR A 52 14.89 -0.32 4.69
N LEU A 53 13.80 0.43 4.74
CA LEU A 53 13.75 1.85 4.38
C LEU A 53 13.60 2.69 5.64
N ALA A 54 14.34 3.78 5.68
CA ALA A 54 14.22 4.79 6.71
C ALA A 54 14.05 6.18 6.09
N LEU A 55 13.46 7.08 6.87
CA LEU A 55 13.44 8.51 6.58
C LEU A 55 14.47 9.21 7.44
N ARG A 56 15.21 10.11 6.82
CA ARG A 56 16.10 11.06 7.49
C ARG A 56 15.49 12.45 7.44
N TRP A 57 15.29 13.08 8.60
CA TRP A 57 14.86 14.47 8.64
C TRP A 57 16.02 15.38 8.25
N ALA A 58 15.75 16.36 7.39
CA ALA A 58 16.73 17.30 6.88
C ALA A 58 17.30 18.23 7.97
N ASP A 59 16.54 18.49 9.03
CA ASP A 59 16.83 19.46 10.09
C ASP A 59 17.46 18.86 11.36
N HIS A 60 17.11 17.62 11.72
CA HIS A 60 17.60 16.98 12.96
C HIS A 60 18.50 15.77 12.70
N GLY A 61 18.61 15.32 11.45
CA GLY A 61 19.50 14.23 11.03
C GLY A 61 19.16 12.84 11.55
N GLY A 62 18.10 12.70 12.36
CA GLY A 62 17.62 11.41 12.86
C GLY A 62 17.20 10.48 11.73
N LEU A 63 17.47 9.19 11.87
CA LEU A 63 17.10 8.15 10.92
C LEU A 63 16.00 7.29 11.55
N THR A 64 14.80 7.28 10.97
CA THR A 64 13.68 6.47 11.47
C THR A 64 13.27 5.44 10.43
N PRO A 65 13.40 4.13 10.74
CA PRO A 65 12.86 3.07 9.91
C PRO A 65 11.35 3.26 9.72
N VAL A 66 10.89 3.19 8.47
CA VAL A 66 9.47 3.31 8.12
C VAL A 66 8.94 2.04 7.50
N PHE A 67 9.75 1.30 6.76
CA PHE A 67 9.36 0.02 6.18
C PHE A 67 10.46 -1.01 6.34
N GLU A 68 10.02 -2.24 6.59
CA GLU A 68 10.76 -3.43 6.26
C GLU A 68 9.98 -4.23 5.24
N GLY A 69 10.66 -5.04 4.44
CA GLY A 69 9.93 -5.81 3.46
C GLY A 69 10.76 -6.79 2.66
N ILE A 70 10.05 -7.46 1.76
CA ILE A 70 10.60 -8.31 0.72
C ILE A 70 10.31 -7.63 -0.62
N PHE A 71 11.33 -7.49 -1.44
CA PHE A 71 11.20 -7.15 -2.85
C PHE A 71 11.51 -8.38 -3.68
N SER A 72 10.65 -8.66 -4.65
CA SER A 72 10.92 -9.63 -5.71
C SER A 72 11.02 -8.91 -7.04
N GLU A 73 12.09 -9.18 -7.77
CA GLU A 73 12.24 -8.75 -9.17
C GLU A 73 11.24 -9.44 -10.12
N GLY A 74 10.50 -10.43 -9.62
CA GLY A 74 9.64 -11.28 -10.42
C GLY A 74 10.43 -12.41 -11.07
N GLY A 75 9.81 -13.03 -12.08
CA GLY A 75 10.38 -14.16 -12.80
C GLY A 75 9.65 -14.40 -14.11
N ARG A 76 9.83 -15.58 -14.70
CA ARG A 76 9.18 -15.92 -15.97
C ARG A 76 7.66 -15.92 -15.78
N ARG A 77 7.00 -14.86 -16.29
CA ARG A 77 5.54 -14.58 -16.21
C ARG A 77 5.02 -14.04 -14.88
N VAL A 78 5.90 -13.75 -13.92
CA VAL A 78 5.52 -13.13 -12.64
C VAL A 78 6.15 -11.75 -12.59
N GLY A 79 5.34 -10.70 -12.52
CA GLY A 79 5.85 -9.34 -12.37
C GLY A 79 6.51 -9.12 -11.00
N SER A 80 7.30 -8.07 -10.90
CA SER A 80 7.89 -7.63 -9.63
C SER A 80 6.82 -7.26 -8.61
N TRP A 81 7.09 -7.55 -7.34
CA TRP A 81 6.17 -7.31 -6.24
C TRP A 81 6.91 -6.95 -4.95
N MET A 82 6.17 -6.36 -4.00
CA MET A 82 6.67 -6.03 -2.67
C MET A 82 5.72 -6.49 -1.56
N ASP A 83 6.30 -6.98 -0.48
CA ASP A 83 5.62 -7.29 0.78
C ASP A 83 6.20 -6.40 1.88
N LEU A 84 5.36 -5.55 2.45
CA LEU A 84 5.76 -4.44 3.31
C LEU A 84 5.21 -4.61 4.73
N SER A 85 6.07 -4.38 5.72
CA SER A 85 5.71 -4.14 7.10
C SER A 85 5.87 -2.65 7.40
N TYR A 86 4.77 -1.97 7.74
CA TYR A 86 4.80 -0.54 8.04
C TYR A 86 5.15 -0.29 9.52
N LEU A 87 6.39 0.12 9.79
CA LEU A 87 6.93 0.13 11.15
C LEU A 87 6.52 1.33 12.01
N HIS A 88 6.54 2.52 11.41
CA HIS A 88 6.33 3.76 12.16
C HIS A 88 5.45 4.73 11.36
N PRO A 89 4.12 4.65 11.54
CA PRO A 89 3.24 5.70 11.05
C PRO A 89 3.46 6.96 11.87
N SER A 90 4.14 7.94 11.28
CA SER A 90 4.27 9.27 11.87
C SER A 90 2.94 10.01 11.86
N VAL A 91 2.82 11.01 12.73
CA VAL A 91 1.65 11.90 12.80
C VAL A 91 1.54 12.76 11.54
N ASP A 92 2.68 13.18 10.98
CA ASP A 92 2.71 13.81 9.66
C ASP A 92 2.75 12.73 8.57
N GLY A 93 1.66 12.59 7.81
CA GLY A 93 1.54 11.65 6.70
C GLY A 93 1.98 12.22 5.34
N SER A 94 2.52 13.44 5.29
CA SER A 94 2.87 14.15 4.04
C SER A 94 3.79 13.36 3.11
N TRP A 95 4.66 12.52 3.66
CA TRP A 95 5.61 11.70 2.90
C TRP A 95 5.02 10.38 2.39
N GLN A 96 3.89 9.93 2.92
CA GLN A 96 3.34 8.60 2.63
C GLN A 96 2.99 8.47 1.14
N ARG A 97 2.25 9.45 0.58
CA ARG A 97 1.84 9.41 -0.82
C ARG A 97 3.05 9.40 -1.79
N PRO A 98 4.01 10.35 -1.72
CA PRO A 98 5.16 10.32 -2.61
C PRO A 98 6.01 9.06 -2.45
N LEU A 99 6.16 8.55 -1.22
CA LEU A 99 6.92 7.33 -0.98
C LEU A 99 6.23 6.10 -1.59
N PHE A 100 4.92 5.95 -1.40
CA PHE A 100 4.18 4.85 -2.02
C PHE A 100 4.14 4.96 -3.54
N GLN A 101 4.08 6.16 -4.11
CA GLN A 101 4.24 6.35 -5.55
C GLN A 101 5.62 5.87 -6.04
N ALA A 102 6.69 6.19 -5.31
CA ALA A 102 8.05 5.72 -5.62
C ALA A 102 8.18 4.20 -5.50
N LEU A 103 7.67 3.60 -4.42
CA LEU A 103 7.60 2.14 -4.24
C LEU A 103 6.82 1.48 -5.37
N GLY A 104 5.67 2.05 -5.72
CA GLY A 104 4.83 1.65 -6.83
C GLY A 104 5.54 1.68 -8.18
N GLY A 105 6.50 2.59 -8.38
CA GLY A 105 7.33 2.67 -9.59
C GLY A 105 8.32 1.51 -9.75
N LEU A 106 8.67 0.81 -8.66
CA LEU A 106 9.60 -0.32 -8.68
C LEU A 106 8.92 -1.67 -8.95
N VAL A 107 7.59 -1.72 -8.82
CA VAL A 107 6.80 -2.95 -8.94
C VAL A 107 5.84 -2.88 -10.11
N THR A 108 5.68 -4.02 -10.77
CA THR A 108 4.86 -4.15 -11.98
C THR A 108 3.60 -4.97 -11.74
N SER A 109 3.56 -5.80 -10.70
CA SER A 109 2.43 -6.68 -10.41
C SER A 109 1.61 -6.21 -9.21
N HIS A 110 2.13 -6.34 -7.99
CA HIS A 110 1.34 -6.10 -6.79
C HIS A 110 2.19 -5.62 -5.62
N LEU A 111 1.52 -4.98 -4.67
CA LEU A 111 2.06 -4.71 -3.34
C LEU A 111 1.14 -5.33 -2.30
N MET A 112 1.72 -5.73 -1.19
CA MET A 112 1.00 -6.09 0.01
C MET A 112 1.59 -5.38 1.21
N VAL A 113 0.73 -4.97 2.14
CA VAL A 113 1.11 -4.31 3.38
C VAL A 113 0.50 -5.08 4.55
N ALA A 114 1.35 -5.49 5.49
CA ALA A 114 0.91 -6.09 6.74
C ALA A 114 0.16 -5.04 7.58
N TYR A 115 -1.01 -5.43 8.07
CA TYR A 115 -1.80 -4.61 9.00
C TYR A 115 -1.87 -5.23 10.40
N GLU A 116 -1.18 -6.34 10.60
CA GLU A 116 -0.93 -6.98 11.89
C GLU A 116 0.58 -7.11 12.06
N GLY A 117 1.08 -6.96 13.27
CA GLY A 117 2.51 -7.08 13.54
C GLY A 117 2.79 -7.30 15.01
N TRP A 118 3.81 -8.09 15.31
CA TRP A 118 4.26 -8.51 16.65
C TRP A 118 4.66 -7.33 17.58
N GLY A 119 3.70 -6.48 17.97
CA GLY A 119 3.90 -5.31 18.84
C GLY A 119 4.27 -4.01 18.14
N ILE A 120 4.20 -3.92 16.80
CA ILE A 120 4.61 -2.74 16.00
C ILE A 120 3.38 -2.00 15.41
N GLU A 121 2.16 -2.45 15.72
CA GLU A 121 0.93 -1.89 15.18
C GLU A 121 0.66 -0.45 15.64
N GLY A 122 0.67 0.48 14.68
CA GLY A 122 0.19 1.84 14.85
C GLY A 122 -1.29 2.02 14.49
N ALA A 123 -1.82 3.24 14.67
CA ALA A 123 -3.22 3.55 14.39
C ALA A 123 -3.71 3.14 12.99
N PRO A 124 -2.95 3.34 11.88
CA PRO A 124 -3.39 2.91 10.54
C PRO A 124 -3.60 1.40 10.40
N HIS A 125 -2.88 0.59 11.17
CA HIS A 125 -2.98 -0.87 11.17
C HIS A 125 -4.31 -1.32 11.76
N ARG A 126 -4.59 -0.86 12.99
CA ARG A 126 -5.82 -1.16 13.72
C ARG A 126 -7.05 -0.61 13.01
N GLU A 127 -6.95 0.61 12.48
CA GLU A 127 -8.04 1.22 11.71
C GLU A 127 -8.31 0.44 10.40
N THR A 128 -7.27 -0.07 9.72
CA THR A 128 -7.45 -0.93 8.54
C THR A 128 -8.13 -2.24 8.92
N GLU A 129 -7.68 -2.91 9.99
CA GLU A 129 -8.27 -4.16 10.47
C GLU A 129 -9.76 -3.98 10.86
N GLU A 130 -10.07 -2.93 11.62
CA GLU A 130 -11.46 -2.60 12.01
C GLU A 130 -12.31 -2.29 10.78
N ALA A 131 -11.81 -1.47 9.85
CA ALA A 131 -12.54 -1.11 8.63
C ALA A 131 -12.86 -2.34 7.76
N LEU A 132 -11.89 -3.24 7.58
CA LEU A 132 -12.09 -4.49 6.82
C LEU A 132 -13.17 -5.37 7.48
N ARG A 133 -13.17 -5.50 8.82
CA ARG A 133 -14.25 -6.21 9.56
C ARG A 133 -15.63 -5.59 9.37
N LEU A 134 -15.70 -4.27 9.20
CA LEU A 134 -16.94 -3.54 8.92
C LEU A 134 -17.37 -3.62 7.44
N GLY A 135 -16.62 -4.33 6.60
CA GLY A 135 -16.90 -4.44 5.17
C GLY A 135 -16.66 -3.14 4.40
N VAL A 136 -15.79 -2.26 4.90
CA VAL A 136 -15.33 -1.09 4.16
C VAL A 136 -14.55 -1.56 2.92
N PRO A 137 -14.74 -0.92 1.74
CA PRO A 137 -13.92 -1.20 0.56
C PRO A 137 -12.43 -1.14 0.90
N PRO A 138 -11.62 -2.16 0.52
CA PRO A 138 -10.22 -2.20 0.96
C PRO A 138 -9.43 -0.94 0.60
N ALA A 139 -9.67 -0.37 -0.59
CA ALA A 139 -9.05 0.88 -1.04
C ALA A 139 -9.34 2.08 -0.12
N ALA A 140 -10.48 2.10 0.57
CA ALA A 140 -10.90 3.19 1.44
C ALA A 140 -10.36 3.07 2.88
N THR A 141 -9.60 2.01 3.19
CA THR A 141 -8.87 1.87 4.45
C THR A 141 -7.58 2.71 4.45
N PRO A 142 -6.99 3.03 5.62
CA PRO A 142 -5.70 3.74 5.65
C PRO A 142 -4.61 3.09 4.81
N LEU A 143 -4.38 1.78 4.97
CA LEU A 143 -3.32 1.08 4.24
C LEU A 143 -3.71 0.80 2.78
N GLY A 144 -5.00 0.60 2.49
CA GLY A 144 -5.47 0.47 1.12
C GLY A 144 -5.31 1.75 0.31
N MET A 145 -5.46 2.93 0.93
CA MET A 145 -5.19 4.20 0.27
C MET A 145 -3.71 4.35 -0.11
N LEU A 146 -2.80 3.82 0.71
CA LEU A 146 -1.36 3.78 0.38
C LEU A 146 -1.09 2.88 -0.83
N LEU A 147 -1.71 1.70 -0.88
CA LEU A 147 -1.64 0.80 -2.05
C LEU A 147 -2.21 1.46 -3.31
N TYR A 148 -3.31 2.22 -3.18
CA TYR A 148 -3.84 3.02 -4.26
C TYR A 148 -2.81 4.06 -4.73
N TRP A 149 -2.13 4.78 -3.83
CA TRP A 149 -1.08 5.72 -4.26
C TRP A 149 0.12 5.05 -4.92
N ALA A 150 0.40 3.77 -4.64
CA ALA A 150 1.39 2.97 -5.36
C ALA A 150 0.98 2.53 -6.78
N GLY A 151 -0.21 2.92 -7.23
CA GLY A 151 -0.73 2.55 -8.55
C GLY A 151 -1.44 1.20 -8.58
N CYS A 152 -1.68 0.56 -7.43
CA CYS A 152 -2.60 -0.56 -7.37
C CYS A 152 -4.03 -0.04 -7.51
N ARG A 153 -4.86 -0.74 -8.26
CA ARG A 153 -6.23 -0.28 -8.60
C ARG A 153 -7.28 -1.34 -8.34
N GLY A 154 -6.91 -2.63 -8.37
CA GLY A 154 -7.85 -3.74 -8.22
C GLY A 154 -7.17 -4.96 -7.63
N GLY A 155 -7.80 -6.13 -7.80
CA GLY A 155 -7.27 -7.40 -7.29
C GLY A 155 -7.05 -7.40 -5.77
N TRP A 156 -7.89 -6.67 -5.04
CA TRP A 156 -7.80 -6.52 -3.59
C TRP A 156 -7.98 -7.88 -2.90
N ARG A 157 -7.05 -8.24 -2.01
CA ARG A 157 -7.14 -9.45 -1.19
C ARG A 157 -6.80 -9.12 0.25
N ASP A 158 -7.71 -9.48 1.14
CA ASP A 158 -7.44 -9.51 2.57
C ASP A 158 -6.95 -10.91 2.94
N TRP A 159 -5.65 -11.06 3.17
CA TRP A 159 -5.04 -12.30 3.63
C TRP A 159 -5.26 -12.41 5.14
N TYR A 160 -6.51 -12.74 5.51
CA TYR A 160 -6.93 -13.09 6.86
C TYR A 160 -6.77 -14.60 7.05
N ILE A 161 -5.68 -15.03 7.66
CA ILE A 161 -5.50 -16.45 7.99
C ILE A 161 -5.98 -16.67 9.43
N ALA A 162 -7.02 -17.48 9.59
CA ALA A 162 -7.60 -17.85 10.88
C ALA A 162 -6.92 -19.08 11.52
N GLU A 163 -5.89 -19.66 10.88
CA GLU A 163 -5.38 -21.00 11.21
C GLU A 163 -3.92 -20.97 11.72
N GLY A 164 -3.74 -20.96 13.04
CA GLY A 164 -2.58 -21.60 13.69
C GLY A 164 -1.20 -20.93 13.61
N GLY A 165 -1.08 -19.69 13.10
CA GLY A 165 0.08 -18.82 13.36
C GLY A 165 1.38 -19.12 12.57
N ALA A 166 1.38 -20.07 11.64
CA ALA A 166 2.55 -20.39 10.83
C ALA A 166 2.71 -19.53 9.56
N GLU A 167 1.66 -18.81 9.14
CA GLU A 167 1.55 -18.23 7.80
C GLU A 167 1.93 -16.74 7.71
N GLY A 168 2.41 -16.16 8.80
CA GLY A 168 2.81 -14.76 8.87
C GLY A 168 1.66 -13.81 9.24
N PRO A 169 1.93 -12.49 9.30
CA PRO A 169 0.93 -11.51 9.69
C PRO A 169 -0.17 -11.38 8.64
N ARG A 170 -1.35 -10.91 9.05
CA ARG A 170 -2.39 -10.52 8.10
C ARG A 170 -1.96 -9.36 7.22
N LYS A 171 -2.35 -9.43 5.94
CA LYS A 171 -1.91 -8.50 4.91
C LYS A 171 -3.04 -8.08 4.02
N LEU A 172 -3.03 -6.80 3.65
CA LEU A 172 -3.84 -6.29 2.55
C LEU A 172 -2.97 -6.26 1.29
N GLN A 173 -3.41 -6.93 0.23
CA GLN A 173 -2.77 -6.95 -1.09
C GLN A 173 -3.63 -6.21 -2.11
N ALA A 174 -2.98 -5.55 -3.07
CA ALA A 174 -3.62 -4.98 -4.25
C ALA A 174 -2.73 -5.10 -5.49
N GLU A 175 -3.37 -5.19 -6.65
CA GLU A 175 -2.73 -5.41 -7.95
C GLU A 175 -2.70 -4.12 -8.78
N LYS A 176 -1.62 -3.97 -9.55
CA LYS A 176 -1.49 -2.99 -10.61
C LYS A 176 -2.11 -3.55 -11.89
N PRO A 177 -2.76 -2.70 -12.71
CA PRO A 177 -3.25 -3.14 -14.01
C PRO A 177 -2.06 -3.49 -14.92
N LEU A 178 -2.18 -4.61 -15.64
CA LEU A 178 -1.16 -5.06 -16.60
C LEU A 178 -1.24 -4.30 -17.93
N ASP A 179 -2.43 -3.77 -18.25
CA ASP A 179 -2.74 -3.05 -19.47
C ASP A 179 -3.90 -2.06 -19.24
N GLU A 180 -4.15 -1.22 -20.24
CA GLU A 180 -5.19 -0.18 -20.20
C GLU A 180 -6.61 -0.76 -20.03
N PRO A 181 -7.02 -1.84 -20.73
CA PRO A 181 -8.33 -2.47 -20.48
C PRO A 181 -8.49 -2.95 -19.03
N THR A 182 -7.45 -3.53 -18.44
CA THR A 182 -7.46 -3.92 -17.03
C THR A 182 -7.55 -2.70 -16.11
N ALA A 183 -6.86 -1.60 -16.44
CA ALA A 183 -6.95 -0.35 -15.69
C ALA A 183 -8.38 0.20 -15.67
N GLN A 184 -9.02 0.29 -16.84
CA GLN A 184 -10.41 0.76 -16.96
C GLN A 184 -11.38 -0.12 -16.17
N ARG A 185 -11.21 -1.44 -16.25
CA ARG A 185 -12.03 -2.39 -15.48
C ARG A 185 -11.84 -2.20 -13.98
N PHE A 186 -10.60 -2.18 -13.49
CA PHE A 186 -10.29 -1.98 -12.07
C PHE A 186 -10.85 -0.67 -11.54
N ASN A 187 -10.73 0.40 -12.33
CA ASN A 187 -11.26 1.70 -11.96
C ASN A 187 -12.79 1.70 -11.91
N ALA A 188 -13.47 1.11 -12.89
CA ALA A 188 -14.93 0.99 -12.88
C ALA A 188 -15.44 0.16 -11.69
N GLU A 189 -14.79 -0.97 -11.39
CA GLU A 189 -15.06 -1.82 -10.22
C GLU A 189 -14.89 -1.02 -8.92
N LEU A 190 -13.78 -0.28 -8.79
CA LEU A 190 -13.49 0.54 -7.61
C LEU A 190 -14.51 1.67 -7.44
N VAL A 191 -14.85 2.41 -8.50
CA VAL A 191 -15.84 3.49 -8.43
C VAL A 191 -17.20 2.95 -7.99
N LEU A 192 -17.63 1.79 -8.54
CA LEU A 192 -18.87 1.14 -8.15
C LEU A 192 -18.85 0.76 -6.66
N GLU A 193 -17.78 0.10 -6.19
CA GLU A 193 -17.62 -0.32 -4.80
C GLU A 193 -17.65 0.87 -3.83
N LEU A 194 -16.96 1.96 -4.16
CA LEU A 194 -16.94 3.19 -3.35
C LEU A 194 -18.32 3.87 -3.30
N HIS A 195 -19.05 3.94 -4.42
CA HIS A 195 -20.41 4.47 -4.41
C HIS A 195 -21.37 3.61 -3.59
N GLN A 196 -21.31 2.29 -3.75
CA GLN A 196 -22.11 1.36 -2.95
C GLN A 196 -21.82 1.53 -1.47
N PHE A 197 -20.55 1.65 -1.08
CA PHE A 197 -20.17 1.95 0.30
C PHE A 197 -20.74 3.26 0.82
N LEU A 198 -20.61 4.35 0.04
CA LEU A 198 -21.12 5.65 0.44
C LEU A 198 -22.65 5.68 0.55
N ALA A 199 -23.36 4.86 -0.23
CA ALA A 199 -24.82 4.75 -0.18
C ALA A 199 -25.36 3.92 0.98
N ARG A 200 -24.53 3.08 1.65
CA ARG A 200 -24.97 2.31 2.82
C ARG A 200 -25.40 3.27 3.94
N VAL A 201 -26.52 2.98 4.59
CA VAL A 201 -26.89 3.64 5.83
C VAL A 201 -25.86 3.26 6.89
N PRO A 202 -25.17 4.23 7.53
CA PRO A 202 -24.24 3.91 8.60
C PRO A 202 -24.95 3.13 9.71
N GLY A 203 -24.34 2.05 10.19
CA GLY A 203 -24.88 1.30 11.32
C GLY A 203 -24.90 2.14 12.59
N TRP A 204 -25.65 1.71 13.60
CA TRP A 204 -25.65 2.37 14.92
C TRP A 204 -24.27 2.35 15.60
N SER A 205 -23.42 1.40 15.20
CA SER A 205 -22.01 1.27 15.59
C SER A 205 -21.04 1.89 14.56
N ALA A 206 -21.50 2.74 13.63
CA ALA A 206 -20.62 3.44 12.70
C ALA A 206 -19.66 4.33 13.50
N THR A 207 -18.50 3.76 13.80
CA THR A 207 -17.47 4.36 14.65
C THR A 207 -16.79 5.53 13.93
N GLY A 208 -15.86 6.20 14.61
CA GLY A 208 -14.96 7.16 13.95
C GLY A 208 -14.21 6.57 12.74
N VAL A 209 -14.00 5.24 12.71
CA VAL A 209 -13.34 4.53 11.61
C VAL A 209 -14.19 4.55 10.33
N GLU A 210 -15.49 4.26 10.41
CA GLU A 210 -16.35 4.29 9.22
C GLU A 210 -16.44 5.70 8.64
N ALA A 211 -16.56 6.72 9.50
CA ALA A 211 -16.58 8.12 9.07
C ALA A 211 -15.28 8.52 8.35
N ALA A 212 -14.11 8.14 8.90
CA ALA A 212 -12.82 8.37 8.27
C ALA A 212 -12.69 7.64 6.92
N CYS A 213 -13.14 6.40 6.84
CA CYS A 213 -13.14 5.63 5.59
C CYS A 213 -14.07 6.22 4.53
N ARG A 214 -15.23 6.76 4.92
CA ARG A 214 -16.12 7.49 4.00
C ARG A 214 -15.47 8.77 3.49
N ALA A 215 -14.69 9.47 4.32
CA ALA A 215 -13.91 10.62 3.86
C ALA A 215 -12.85 10.20 2.82
N ARG A 216 -12.11 9.10 3.07
CA ARG A 216 -11.16 8.55 2.09
C ARG A 216 -11.84 8.10 0.79
N ALA A 217 -12.99 7.43 0.87
CA ALA A 217 -13.77 7.02 -0.29
C ALA A 217 -14.15 8.21 -1.18
N ARG A 218 -14.59 9.33 -0.58
CA ARG A 218 -14.86 10.58 -1.32
C ARG A 218 -13.59 11.16 -1.95
N ALA A 219 -12.47 11.15 -1.24
CA ALA A 219 -11.20 11.62 -1.77
C ALA A 219 -10.73 10.77 -2.98
N LEU A 220 -10.87 9.45 -2.90
CA LEU A 220 -10.56 8.53 -4.01
C LEU A 220 -11.43 8.80 -5.24
N LEU A 221 -12.74 8.95 -5.05
CA LEU A 221 -13.66 9.29 -6.15
C LEU A 221 -13.28 10.64 -6.80
N ALA A 222 -12.85 11.63 -6.01
CA ALA A 222 -12.37 12.89 -6.54
C ALA A 222 -11.08 12.74 -7.35
N GLU A 223 -10.17 11.84 -6.94
CA GLU A 223 -8.92 11.56 -7.66
C GLU A 223 -9.14 10.78 -8.97
N LEU A 224 -10.12 9.88 -9.01
CA LEU A 224 -10.48 9.10 -10.22
C LEU A 224 -11.18 9.98 -11.29
N GLY A 225 -11.77 11.09 -10.86
CA GLY A 225 -12.38 12.09 -11.73
C GLY A 225 -13.74 11.67 -12.33
N PRO A 226 -14.49 12.62 -12.91
CA PRO A 226 -15.85 12.38 -13.41
C PRO A 226 -15.90 11.52 -14.70
N GLY A 227 -14.77 11.33 -15.40
CA GLY A 227 -14.68 10.56 -16.65
C GLY A 227 -15.03 9.09 -16.49
N GLU A 228 -14.81 8.52 -15.30
CA GLU A 228 -15.06 7.10 -15.03
C GLU A 228 -16.50 6.82 -14.57
N SER A 229 -17.16 7.81 -13.95
CA SER A 229 -18.60 7.76 -13.69
C SER A 229 -19.44 7.74 -14.97
N ALA A 230 -18.92 8.26 -16.09
CA ALA A 230 -19.57 8.15 -17.39
C ALA A 230 -19.43 6.74 -17.99
N ALA A 231 -18.29 6.07 -17.77
CA ALA A 231 -18.09 4.68 -18.19
C ALA A 231 -19.05 3.72 -17.47
N LEU A 232 -19.31 3.95 -16.17
CA LEU A 232 -20.33 3.21 -15.40
C LEU A 232 -21.75 3.36 -15.96
N ARG A 233 -22.12 4.52 -16.51
CA ARG A 233 -23.42 4.70 -17.18
C ARG A 233 -23.52 3.92 -18.49
N SER A 234 -22.39 3.67 -19.17
CA SER A 234 -22.37 2.84 -20.38
C SER A 234 -22.41 1.34 -20.07
N LEU A 235 -21.81 0.91 -18.95
CA LEU A 235 -21.81 -0.48 -18.49
C LEU A 235 -23.14 -0.89 -17.83
N ALA A 236 -23.91 0.06 -17.29
CA ALA A 236 -25.23 -0.20 -16.72
C ALA A 236 -26.32 -0.49 -17.77
N GLY A 237 -26.01 -0.38 -19.07
CA GLY A 237 -26.96 -0.51 -20.17
C GLY A 237 -28.01 0.61 -20.21
N PRO A 238 -28.66 0.88 -21.35
CA PRO A 238 -29.83 1.74 -21.35
C PRO A 238 -30.88 1.07 -20.46
N GLY A 239 -31.32 1.81 -19.43
CA GLY A 239 -32.33 1.34 -18.49
C GLY A 239 -33.46 0.67 -19.25
N GLY A 240 -33.71 -0.59 -18.92
CA GLY A 240 -34.87 -1.31 -19.41
C GLY A 240 -36.10 -0.58 -18.91
N ASP A 241 -36.68 0.26 -19.76
CA ASP A 241 -38.10 0.58 -19.70
C ASP A 241 -38.85 -0.75 -19.69
N ARG A 242 -39.48 -1.03 -18.56
CA ARG A 242 -40.57 -2.01 -18.44
C ARG A 242 -41.61 -1.47 -17.47
N PRO A 243 -42.87 -1.81 -17.73
CA PRO A 243 -43.98 -0.88 -17.95
C PRO A 243 -44.61 -0.28 -16.69
#